data_AF-A0A2S8FM97-F1
#
_entry.id   AF-A0A2S8FM97-F1
#
_cell.length_a   1.000
_cell.length_b   1.000
_cell.length_c   1.000
_cell.angle_alpha   90.00
_cell.angle_beta   90.00
_cell.angle_gamma   90.00
#
_symmetry.space_group_name_H-M   'P 1'
#
loop_
_entity.id
_entity.type
_entity.pdbx_description
1 polymer ?
#
loop_
_entity_poly.entity_id
_entity_poly.type
_entity_poly.pdbx_seq_one_letter_code
_entity_poly.pdbx_strand_id
1 'polypeptide(L)'
;MSSRQPLQNGQQVKYREAAQVYPATVRSDLEDDIYCLDIVRHGRFSSSIPVHRLDVYADEDLPHLIDDLFGVSEDALAEIHSLLTTNACLCDRQPAHSAESD
;
A
#
# COMPACT_ATOMS: atom_id res chain seq x y z
N MET A 1 19.12 6.27 -6.84
CA MET A 1 18.51 6.26 -5.49
C MET A 1 17.92 7.63 -5.25
N SER A 2 16.60 7.78 -5.39
CA SER A 2 15.95 9.05 -5.07
C SER A 2 16.00 9.23 -3.55
N SER A 3 16.90 10.08 -3.08
CA SER A 3 16.96 10.48 -1.68
C SER A 3 15.74 11.34 -1.38
N ARG A 4 14.70 10.74 -0.79
CA ARG A 4 13.53 11.50 -0.33
C ARG A 4 14.00 12.53 0.69
N GLN A 5 13.57 13.78 0.53
CA GLN A 5 13.92 14.83 1.47
C GLN A 5 13.29 14.54 2.85
N PRO A 6 13.97 14.93 3.94
CA PRO A 6 13.42 14.82 5.28
C PRO A 6 12.17 15.69 5.43
N LEU A 7 11.20 15.19 6.19
CA LEU A 7 9.93 15.88 6.39
C LEU A 7 10.05 16.97 7.47
N GLN A 8 9.33 18.07 7.27
CA GLN A 8 9.37 19.23 8.16
C GLN A 8 8.20 19.24 9.15
N ASN A 9 8.42 19.80 10.34
CA ASN A 9 7.33 20.01 11.30
C ASN A 9 6.25 20.93 10.72
N GLY A 10 4.99 20.54 10.86
CA GLY A 10 3.82 21.20 10.29
C GLY A 10 3.53 20.81 8.84
N GLN A 11 4.37 20.00 8.20
CA GLN A 11 4.17 19.59 6.82
C GLN A 11 2.94 18.66 6.70
N GLN A 12 2.08 18.97 5.72
CA GLN A 12 0.97 18.08 5.37
C GLN A 12 1.49 16.91 4.53
N VAL A 13 1.08 15.71 4.92
CA VAL A 13 1.51 14.45 4.32
C VAL A 13 0.34 13.47 4.25
N LYS A 14 0.55 12.37 3.53
CA LYS A 14 -0.35 11.23 3.47
C LYS A 14 0.30 10.08 4.22
N TYR A 15 -0.40 9.53 5.20
CA TYR A 15 0.02 8.34 5.94
C TYR A 15 -0.70 7.10 5.40
N ARG A 16 0.06 6.06 5.08
CA ARG A 16 -0.48 4.76 4.67
C ARG A 16 -0.52 3.82 5.87
N GLU A 17 -1.69 3.24 6.09
CA GLU A 17 -1.89 2.16 7.04
C GLU A 17 -2.54 1.01 6.28
N ALA A 18 -1.82 -0.11 6.12
CA ALA A 18 -2.23 -1.24 5.31
C ALA A 18 -2.58 -0.83 3.85
N ALA A 19 -3.86 -0.95 3.49
CA ALA A 19 -4.40 -0.64 2.16
C ALA A 19 -5.12 0.73 2.09
N GLN A 20 -5.07 1.52 3.16
CA GLN A 20 -5.74 2.82 3.24
C GLN A 20 -4.73 3.95 3.39
N VAL A 21 -5.12 5.13 2.92
CA VAL A 21 -4.32 6.36 2.99
C VAL A 21 -5.13 7.43 3.71
N TYR A 22 -4.50 8.05 4.71
CA TYR A 22 -5.11 9.07 5.54
C TYR A 22 -4.33 10.39 5.45
N PRO A 23 -5.03 11.53 5.44
CA PRO A 23 -4.37 12.83 5.61
C PRO A 23 -3.74 12.92 7.01
N ALA A 24 -2.52 13.43 7.06
CA ALA A 24 -1.77 13.58 8.30
C ALA A 24 -0.88 14.84 8.27
N THR A 25 -0.45 15.28 9.45
CA THR A 25 0.47 16.40 9.62
C THR A 25 1.67 15.95 10.43
N VAL A 26 2.88 16.30 9.97
CA VAL A 26 4.11 16.01 10.69
C VAL A 26 4.18 16.90 11.93
N ARG A 27 4.33 16.29 13.11
CA ARG A 27 4.40 17.00 14.38
C ARG A 27 5.83 17.14 14.89
N SER A 28 6.66 16.14 14.64
CA SER A 28 8.07 16.13 15.03
C SER A 28 8.83 15.03 14.30
N ASP A 29 10.13 15.23 14.17
CA ASP A 29 11.11 14.20 13.86
C ASP A 29 11.55 13.53 15.17
N LEU A 30 11.59 12.20 15.20
CA LEU A 30 11.97 11.40 16.36
C LEU A 30 13.33 10.72 16.23
N GLU A 31 14.00 10.76 15.06
CA GLU A 31 15.21 10.00 14.65
C GLU A 31 14.92 8.69 13.87
N ASP A 32 15.95 8.17 13.17
CA ASP A 32 15.92 6.94 12.36
C ASP A 32 14.75 6.85 11.35
N ASP A 33 14.48 7.95 10.64
CA ASP A 33 13.35 8.06 9.69
C ASP A 33 11.97 7.84 10.35
N ILE A 34 11.87 8.00 11.67
CA ILE A 34 10.62 7.93 12.42
C ILE A 34 10.08 9.34 12.64
N TYR A 35 8.83 9.55 12.26
CA TYR A 35 8.11 10.82 12.43
C TYR A 35 6.91 10.65 13.34
N CYS A 36 6.64 11.64 14.17
CA CYS A 36 5.37 11.70 14.89
C CYS A 36 4.33 12.40 14.01
N LEU A 37 3.23 11.73 13.68
CA LEU A 37 2.19 12.27 12.82
C LEU A 37 0.86 12.42 13.54
N ASP A 38 0.23 13.55 13.29
CA ASP A 38 -1.16 13.85 13.61
C ASP A 38 -2.06 13.35 12.48
N ILE A 39 -2.78 12.25 12.69
CA ILE A 39 -3.56 11.58 11.64
C ILE A 39 -5.05 11.90 11.76
N VAL A 40 -5.67 12.23 10.63
CA VAL A 40 -7.12 12.42 10.53
C VAL A 40 -7.75 11.20 9.86
N ARG A 41 -8.45 10.37 10.65
CA ARG A 41 -9.18 9.18 10.21
C ARG A 41 -10.67 9.47 10.16
N HIS A 42 -11.31 9.26 9.01
CA HIS A 42 -12.74 9.50 8.82
C HIS A 42 -13.22 10.88 9.32
N GLY A 43 -12.41 11.92 9.08
CA GLY A 43 -12.69 13.30 9.52
C GLY A 43 -12.48 13.57 11.01
N ARG A 44 -11.94 12.61 11.77
CA ARG A 44 -11.59 12.78 13.20
C ARG A 44 -10.09 12.67 13.41
N PHE A 45 -9.56 13.55 14.24
CA PHE A 45 -8.19 13.45 14.72
C PHE A 45 -8.06 12.22 15.62
N SER A 46 -7.17 11.30 15.26
CA SER A 46 -7.07 10.01 15.95
C SER A 46 -6.07 10.02 17.09
N SER A 47 -4.92 10.67 16.91
CA SER A 47 -3.83 10.91 17.88
C SER A 47 -2.51 11.15 17.14
N SER A 48 -1.50 11.67 17.84
CA SER A 48 -0.12 11.70 17.34
C SER A 48 0.52 10.33 17.52
N ILE A 49 0.96 9.68 16.44
CA ILE A 49 1.61 8.36 16.50
C ILE A 49 2.98 8.39 15.82
N PRO A 50 3.97 7.62 16.31
CA PRO A 50 5.23 7.42 15.61
C PRO A 50 5.02 6.51 14.39
N VAL A 51 5.54 6.90 13.25
CA VAL A 51 5.47 6.15 11.99
C VAL A 51 6.79 6.23 11.24
N HIS A 52 7.07 5.20 10.43
CA HIS A 52 8.27 5.17 9.61
C HIS A 52 8.07 5.96 8.30
N ARG A 53 9.10 6.65 7.82
CA ARG A 53 9.06 7.49 6.59
C ARG A 53 8.57 6.74 5.35
N LEU A 54 8.78 5.43 5.29
CA LEU A 54 8.33 4.57 4.19
C LEU A 54 6.81 4.55 4.01
N ASP A 55 6.07 4.74 5.10
CA ASP A 55 4.61 4.77 5.11
C ASP A 55 4.05 6.20 4.99
N VAL A 56 4.92 7.19 4.80
CA VAL A 56 4.57 8.61 4.72
C VAL A 56 4.95 9.16 3.36
N TYR A 57 4.01 9.87 2.74
CA TYR A 57 4.17 10.44 1.41
C TYR A 57 3.89 11.95 1.46
N ALA A 58 4.87 12.76 1.09
CA ALA A 58 4.61 14.17 0.78
C ALA A 58 3.91 14.27 -0.59
N ASP A 59 3.16 15.35 -0.82
CA ASP A 59 2.54 15.56 -2.15
C ASP A 59 3.60 15.70 -3.26
N GLU A 60 4.81 16.15 -2.92
CA GLU A 60 5.95 16.20 -3.83
C GLU A 60 6.53 14.80 -4.14
N ASP A 61 6.28 13.79 -3.30
CA ASP A 61 6.70 12.40 -3.52
C ASP A 61 5.70 11.64 -4.43
N LEU A 62 4.49 12.18 -4.63
CA LEU A 62 3.41 11.52 -5.36
C LEU A 62 3.72 11.18 -6.84
N PRO A 63 4.47 12.01 -7.61
CA PRO A 63 4.90 11.67 -8.96
C PRO A 63 5.80 10.43 -9.01
N HIS A 64 6.61 10.21 -7.97
CA HIS A 64 7.51 9.06 -7.86
C HIS A 64 6.78 7.80 -7.34
N LEU A 65 5.66 7.99 -6.66
CA LEU A 65 4.82 6.87 -6.20
C LEU A 65 4.16 6.15 -7.39
N ILE A 66 3.87 6.85 -8.48
CA ILE A 66 3.37 6.25 -9.71
C ILE A 66 4.44 5.33 -10.32
N ASP A 67 5.70 5.75 -10.38
CA ASP A 67 6.76 4.87 -10.90
C ASP A 67 6.98 3.63 -10.01
N ASP A 68 6.86 3.77 -8.68
CA ASP A 68 6.98 2.65 -7.74
C ASP A 68 5.75 1.71 -7.76
N LEU A 69 4.53 2.22 -8.03
CA LEU A 69 3.28 1.43 -8.13
C LEU A 69 3.04 0.83 -9.51
N PHE A 70 3.47 1.52 -10.57
CA PHE A 70 3.31 1.12 -11.97
C PHE A 70 4.59 0.53 -12.57
N GLY A 71 5.64 0.35 -11.76
CA GLY A 71 6.79 -0.50 -12.08
C GLY A 71 6.47 -2.00 -12.17
N VAL A 72 5.18 -2.38 -12.11
CA VAL A 72 4.74 -3.70 -12.54
C VAL A 72 4.70 -3.69 -14.06
N SER A 73 5.65 -4.38 -14.69
CA SER A 73 5.66 -4.52 -16.15
C SER A 73 4.36 -5.17 -16.64
N GLU A 74 3.96 -4.86 -17.86
CA GLU A 74 2.82 -5.49 -18.52
C GLU A 74 2.96 -7.02 -18.53
N ASP A 75 4.20 -7.52 -18.61
CA ASP A 75 4.53 -8.95 -18.49
C ASP A 75 4.20 -9.52 -17.10
N ALA A 76 4.53 -8.80 -16.01
CA ALA A 76 4.21 -9.23 -14.65
C ALA A 76 2.69 -9.22 -14.40
N LEU A 77 1.96 -8.26 -14.98
CA LEU A 77 0.50 -8.27 -14.96
C LEU A 77 -0.08 -9.45 -15.75
N ALA A 78 0.49 -9.77 -16.92
CA ALA A 78 0.08 -10.91 -17.73
C ALA A 78 0.32 -12.24 -17.01
N GLU A 79 1.43 -12.37 -16.27
CA GLU A 79 1.76 -13.57 -15.50
C GLU A 79 0.80 -13.77 -14.31
N ILE A 80 0.47 -12.69 -13.59
CA ILE A 80 -0.56 -12.71 -12.54
C ILE A 80 -1.93 -13.10 -13.13
N HIS A 81 -2.32 -12.53 -14.26
CA HIS A 81 -3.58 -12.86 -14.93
C HIS A 81 -3.62 -14.32 -15.38
N SER A 82 -2.51 -14.85 -15.91
CA SER A 82 -2.35 -16.26 -16.26
C SER A 82 -2.51 -17.18 -15.04
N LEU A 83 -1.88 -16.84 -13.92
CA LEU A 83 -1.98 -17.61 -12.67
C LEU A 83 -3.41 -17.61 -12.10
N LEU A 84 -4.09 -16.46 -12.10
CA LEU A 84 -5.48 -16.35 -11.67
C LEU A 84 -6.43 -17.15 -12.57
N THR A 85 -6.22 -17.10 -13.90
CA THR A 85 -7.02 -17.84 -14.88
C THR A 85 -6.79 -19.35 -14.77
N THR A 86 -5.54 -19.77 -14.53
CA THR A 86 -5.16 -21.18 -14.35
C THR A 86 -5.76 -21.75 -13.06
N ASN A 87 -5.76 -20.98 -11.97
CA ASN A 87 -6.39 -21.38 -10.71
C ASN A 87 -7.92 -21.39 -10.81
N ALA A 88 -8.53 -20.45 -11.53
CA ALA A 88 -9.97 -20.49 -11.80
C ALA A 88 -10.37 -21.76 -12.58
N CYS A 89 -9.52 -22.22 -13.52
CA CYS A 89 -9.76 -23.45 -14.29
C CYS A 89 -9.58 -24.74 -13.45
N LEU A 90 -8.81 -24.70 -12.37
CA LEU A 90 -8.65 -25.82 -11.44
C LEU A 90 -9.84 -25.98 -10.47
N CYS A 91 -10.59 -24.92 -10.18
CA CYS A 91 -11.78 -25.00 -9.33
C CYS A 91 -13.01 -25.61 -10.03
N ASP A 92 -13.10 -25.55 -11.38
CA ASP A 92 -14.21 -26.11 -12.15
C ASP A 92 -14.01 -27.59 -12.57
N ARG A 93 -12.89 -28.21 -12.20
CA ARG A 93 -12.61 -29.62 -12.49
C ARG A 93 -12.56 -30.46 -11.21
N GLN A 94 -13.66 -30.51 -10.46
CA GLN A 94 -14.00 -31.76 -9.77
C GLN A 94 -14.61 -32.71 -10.79
N PRO A 95 -13.94 -33.82 -11.18
CA PRO A 95 -14.66 -34.90 -11.80
C PRO A 95 -15.57 -35.50 -10.72
N ALA A 96 -16.89 -35.34 -10.90
CA ALA A 96 -17.85 -36.23 -10.28
C ALA A 96 -17.59 -37.64 -10.84
N HIS A 97 -16.66 -38.36 -10.23
CA HIS A 97 -16.45 -39.77 -10.51
C HIS A 97 -17.64 -40.54 -9.94
N SER A 98 -18.46 -41.05 -10.85
CA SER A 98 -19.54 -41.98 -10.63
C SER A 98 -19.08 -43.26 -9.92
N ALA A 99 -19.93 -43.77 -9.02
CA ALA A 99 -20.04 -45.17 -8.55
C ALA A 99 -21.25 -45.20 -7.60
N GLU A 100 -22.15 -46.17 -7.51
CA GLU A 100 -22.51 -47.37 -8.26
C GLU A 100 -23.79 -47.88 -7.52
N SER A 101 -24.70 -48.54 -8.24
CA SER A 101 -25.67 -49.56 -7.78
C SER A 101 -26.39 -49.45 -6.42
N ASP A 102 -27.72 -49.26 -6.45
CA ASP A 102 -28.71 -50.35 -6.20
C ASP A 102 -30.09 -49.96 -6.78
#